data_AF-A0A9Q1H5R7-F1
#
_entry.id   AF-A0A9Q1H5R7-F1
#
_cell.length_a   1.000
_cell.length_b   1.000
_cell.length_c   1.000
_cell.angle_alpha   90.00
_cell.angle_beta   90.00
_cell.angle_gamma   90.00
#
_symmetry.space_group_name_H-M   'P 1'
#
loop_
_entity.id
_entity.type
_entity.pdbx_description
1 polymer ?
#
loop_
_entity_poly.entity_id
_entity_poly.type
_entity_poly.pdbx_seq_one_letter_code
_entity_poly.pdbx_strand_id
1 'polypeptide(L)' 'MITYRDLTCTTKGVIYLINCLDCHKQYVKETGLELKIRHRGHRQEFRKGQTPIDTF' A
#
# COMPACT_ATOMS: atom_id res chain seq x y z
N MET A 1 -7.33 -22.49 -14.22
CA MET A 1 -7.45 -21.30 -15.09
C MET A 1 -7.58 -20.09 -14.16
N ILE A 2 -6.54 -19.27 -14.02
CA ILE A 2 -6.60 -18.05 -13.20
C ILE A 2 -7.30 -17.00 -14.08
N THR A 3 -8.53 -16.64 -13.74
CA THR A 3 -9.21 -15.51 -14.37
C THR A 3 -8.58 -14.23 -13.84
N TYR A 4 -7.83 -13.51 -14.68
CA TYR A 4 -7.24 -12.23 -14.32
C TYR A 4 -8.38 -11.22 -14.17
N ARG A 5 -8.85 -11.03 -12.94
CA ARG A 5 -9.71 -9.89 -12.62
C ARG A 5 -8.86 -8.65 -12.69
N ASP A 6 -9.29 -7.65 -13.46
CA ASP A 6 -8.61 -6.37 -13.54
C ASP A 6 -8.39 -5.82 -12.13
N LEU A 7 -7.11 -5.72 -11.75
CA LEU A 7 -6.73 -5.20 -10.44
C LEU A 7 -6.90 -3.69 -10.48
N THR A 8 -7.88 -3.19 -9.73
CA THR A 8 -8.23 -1.77 -9.68
C THR A 8 -8.01 -1.22 -8.28
N CYS A 9 -8.13 0.09 -8.13
CA CYS A 9 -7.97 0.73 -6.82
C CYS A 9 -9.10 0.38 -5.82
N THR A 10 -10.17 -0.27 -6.28
CA THR A 10 -11.26 -0.79 -5.45
C THR A 10 -11.09 -2.26 -5.05
N THR A 11 -10.07 -2.95 -5.57
CA THR A 11 -9.79 -4.34 -5.19
C THR A 11 -9.38 -4.43 -3.71
N LYS A 12 -9.90 -5.46 -3.02
CA LYS A 12 -9.62 -5.79 -1.61
C LYS A 12 -8.81 -7.09 -1.53
N GLY A 13 -8.16 -7.35 -0.39
CA GLY A 13 -7.38 -8.57 -0.18
C GLY A 13 -6.13 -8.63 -1.07
N VAL A 14 -5.57 -7.46 -1.40
CA VAL A 14 -4.40 -7.35 -2.28
C VAL A 14 -3.13 -7.17 -1.47
N ILE A 15 -2.07 -7.80 -1.93
CA ILE A 15 -0.70 -7.52 -1.50
C ILE A 15 -0.16 -6.38 -2.36
N TYR A 16 0.40 -5.35 -1.73
CA TYR A 16 0.96 -4.19 -2.42
C TYR A 16 2.36 -3.87 -1.89
N LEU A 17 3.14 -3.18 -2.73
CA LEU A 17 4.48 -2.67 -2.46
C LEU A 17 4.45 -1.14 -2.50
N ILE A 18 5.00 -0.49 -1.49
CA ILE A 18 5.40 0.92 -1.56
C ILE A 18 6.93 0.97 -1.60
N ASN A 19 7.47 1.63 -2.61
CA ASN A 19 8.90 1.80 -2.79
C ASN A 19 9.28 3.27 -2.56
N CYS A 20 10.25 3.52 -1.68
CA CYS A 20 10.85 4.85 -1.58
C CYS A 20 11.87 5.01 -2.71
N LEU A 21 11.70 6.03 -3.55
CA LEU A 21 12.61 6.27 -4.66
C LEU A 21 13.95 6.87 -4.24
N ASP A 22 14.02 7.49 -3.06
CA ASP A 22 15.24 8.14 -2.56
C ASP A 22 16.18 7.16 -1.86
N CYS A 23 15.64 6.30 -0.98
CA CYS A 23 16.43 5.36 -0.18
C CYS A 23 16.24 3.89 -0.56
N HIS A 24 15.45 3.60 -1.60
CA HIS A 24 15.18 2.27 -2.14
C HIS A 24 14.59 1.25 -1.15
N LYS A 25 14.08 1.75 -0.04
CA LYS A 25 13.40 0.95 0.98
C LYS A 25 12.01 0.51 0.52
N GLN A 26 11.64 -0.71 0.89
CA GLN A 26 10.45 -1.38 0.39
C GLN A 26 9.51 -1.78 1.52
N TYR A 27 8.24 -1.41 1.38
CA TYR A 27 7.17 -1.78 2.29
C TYR A 27 6.17 -2.69 1.59
N VAL A 28 6.14 -3.97 1.98
CA VAL A 28 5.19 -4.97 1.46
C VAL A 28 4.18 -5.33 2.55
N LYS A 29 2.88 -5.19 2.23
CA LYS A 29 1.80 -5.66 3.11
C LYS A 29 0.58 -6.09 2.31
N GLU A 30 -0.24 -6.92 2.94
CA GLU A 30 -1.62 -7.16 2.53
C GLU A 30 -2.55 -6.07 3.07
N THR A 31 -3.67 -5.83 2.39
CA THR A 31 -4.78 -5.06 2.96
C THR A 31 -6.14 -5.73 2.71
N GLY A 32 -6.94 -5.84 3.77
CA GLY A 32 -8.36 -6.21 3.66
C GLY A 32 -9.27 -5.06 3.20
N LEU A 33 -8.74 -3.83 3.13
CA LEU A 33 -9.47 -2.65 2.64
C LEU A 33 -9.30 -2.52 1.13
N GLU A 34 -10.09 -1.62 0.53
CA GLU A 34 -9.87 -1.22 -0.86
C GLU A 34 -8.51 -0.53 -0.99
N LEU A 35 -7.75 -0.85 -2.03
CA LEU A 35 -6.40 -0.32 -2.24
C LEU A 35 -6.37 1.23 -2.18
N LYS A 36 -7.38 1.92 -2.73
CA LYS A 36 -7.48 3.39 -2.67
C LYS A 36 -7.61 3.93 -1.25
N ILE A 37 -8.33 3.22 -0.38
CA ILE A 37 -8.53 3.62 1.02
C ILE A 37 -7.22 3.43 1.77
N ARG A 38 -6.57 2.26 1.62
CA ARG A 38 -5.29 1.98 2.28
C ARG A 38 -4.20 2.96 1.84
N HIS A 39 -4.14 3.26 0.54
CA HIS A 39 -3.20 4.23 -0.01
C HIS A 39 -3.47 5.66 0.50
N ARG A 40 -4.74 6.09 0.60
CA ARG A 40 -5.07 7.40 1.19
C ARG A 40 -4.65 7.47 2.65
N GLY A 41 -4.88 6.40 3.43
CA GLY A 41 -4.44 6.30 4.81
C GLY A 41 -2.93 6.49 4.94
N HIS A 42 -2.14 5.74 4.16
CA HIS A 42 -0.68 5.91 4.13
C HIS A 42 -0.26 7.36 3.88
N ARG A 43 -0.81 8.00 2.85
CA ARG A 43 -0.50 9.41 2.55
C ARG A 43 -0.82 10.34 3.72
N GLN A 44 -1.88 10.08 4.47
CA GLN A 44 -2.23 10.87 5.64
C GLN A 44 -1.23 10.65 6.79
N GLU A 45 -0.86 9.39 7.06
CA GLU A 45 0.11 9.07 8.12
C GLU A 45 1.47 9.66 7.83
N PHE A 46 1.93 9.61 6.57
CA PHE A 46 3.14 10.31 6.12
C PHE A 46 3.07 11.81 6.40
N ARG A 47 1.96 12.47 6.08
CA ARG A 47 1.78 13.92 6.33
C ARG A 47 1.81 14.26 7.82
N LYS A 48 1.38 13.35 8.68
CA LYS A 48 1.40 13.52 10.14
C LYS A 48 2.72 13.12 10.78
N GLY A 49 3.68 12.56 10.02
CA GLY A 49 4.91 11.98 10.57
C GLY A 49 4.66 10.71 11.41
N GLN A 50 3.49 10.08 11.26
CA GLN A 50 3.06 8.90 12.03
C GLN A 50 3.40 7.58 11.32
N THR A 51 4.21 7.62 10.27
CA THR A 51 4.72 6.41 9.67
C THR A 51 5.48 5.59 10.71
N PRO A 52 5.14 4.30 10.90
CA PRO A 52 5.97 3.45 11.73
C PRO A 52 7.37 3.44 11.12
N ILE A 53 8.31 4.01 11.88
CA ILE A 53 9.69 4.31 11.46
C ILE A 53 10.44 3.01 11.10
N ASP A 54 9.89 1.88 11.49
CA ASP A 54 10.45 0.53 11.32
C ASP A 54 10.01 -0.13 10.00
N THR A 55 9.22 0.55 9.15
CA THR A 55 8.56 -0.07 7.99
C THR A 55 9.07 0.36 6.61
N PHE A 56 10.19 1.08 6.55
CA PHE A 56 10.97 1.26 5.33
C PHE A 56 12.33 0.59 5.50
#